data_AF-A0A100XHY8-F1
#
_entry.id   AF-A0A100XHY8-F1
#
_cell.length_a   1.000
_cell.length_b   1.000
_cell.length_c   1.000
_cell.angle_alpha   90.00
_cell.angle_beta   90.00
_cell.angle_gamma   90.00
#
_symmetry.space_group_name_H-M   'P 1'
#
loop_
_entity.id
_entity.type
_entity.pdbx_description
1 polymer ?
#
loop_
_entity_poly.entity_id
_entity_poly.type
_entity_poly.pdbx_seq_one_letter_code
_entity_poly.pdbx_strand_id
1 'polypeptide(L)' 'MKSVRRRVWIALSLAVAMLFAGAPVAHGGLDNELSLVDGQDRTLTVQQWDTFLNGVFPLDRNRLTREW' A
#
# COMPACT_ATOMS: atom_id res chain seq x y z
N MET A 1 13.86 -44.03 -2.55
CA MET A 1 13.72 -43.25 -3.82
C MET A 1 12.31 -42.70 -4.06
N LYS A 2 11.22 -43.50 -3.92
CA LYS A 2 9.82 -43.02 -4.10
C LYS A 2 9.40 -41.90 -3.15
N SER A 3 9.82 -41.96 -1.88
CA SER A 3 9.54 -40.93 -0.86
C SER A 3 10.20 -39.58 -1.16
N VAL A 4 11.43 -39.59 -1.68
CA VAL A 4 12.18 -38.39 -2.05
C VAL A 4 11.52 -37.72 -3.26
N ARG A 5 11.16 -38.48 -4.30
CA ARG A 5 10.45 -37.94 -5.47
C ARG A 5 9.12 -37.28 -5.08
N ARG A 6 8.34 -37.90 -4.19
CA ARG A 6 7.08 -37.33 -3.68
C ARG A 6 7.31 -35.99 -2.96
N ARG A 7 8.35 -35.89 -2.12
CA ARG A 7 8.69 -34.64 -1.41
C ARG A 7 9.12 -33.53 -2.37
N VAL A 8 9.90 -33.86 -3.41
CA VAL A 8 10.30 -32.91 -4.45
C VAL A 8 9.08 -32.37 -5.20
N TRP A 9 8.14 -33.24 -5.58
CA TRP A 9 6.90 -32.81 -6.23
C TRP A 9 6.05 -31.90 -5.34
N ILE A 10 5.90 -32.22 -4.06
CA ILE A 10 5.16 -31.38 -3.11
C ILE A 10 5.84 -30.01 -2.98
N ALA A 11 7.16 -29.96 -2.85
CA ALA A 11 7.90 -28.71 -2.73
C ALA A 11 7.77 -27.85 -4.00
N LEU A 12 7.84 -28.47 -5.18
CA LEU A 12 7.67 -27.77 -6.46
C LEU A 12 6.25 -27.22 -6.60
N SER A 13 5.23 -28.01 -6.27
CA SER A 13 3.84 -27.55 -6.28
C SER A 13 3.60 -26.39 -5.32
N LEU A 14 4.18 -26.43 -4.12
CA LEU A 14 4.05 -25.35 -3.15
C LEU A 14 4.75 -24.06 -3.62
N ALA A 15 5.96 -24.20 -4.20
CA ALA A 15 6.70 -23.07 -4.74
C ALA A 15 5.94 -22.40 -5.90
N VAL A 16 5.36 -23.19 -6.81
CA VAL A 16 4.51 -22.67 -7.89
C VAL A 16 3.26 -22.02 -7.33
N ALA A 17 2.58 -22.62 -6.34
CA ALA A 17 1.39 -22.04 -5.72
C ALA A 17 1.69 -20.69 -5.04
N MET A 18 2.85 -20.53 -4.42
CA MET A 18 3.29 -19.27 -3.80
C MET A 18 3.50 -18.13 -4.82
N LEU A 19 3.79 -18.43 -6.09
CA LEU A 19 3.88 -17.40 -7.13
C LEU A 19 2.50 -16.77 -7.46
N PHE A 20 1.41 -17.49 -7.18
CA PHE A 20 0.03 -17.05 -7.43
C PHE A 20 -0.71 -16.60 -6.17
N ALA A 21 -0.19 -16.92 -4.98
CA ALA A 21 -0.59 -16.27 -3.75
C ALA A 21 -0.01 -14.85 -3.78
N GLY A 22 -0.74 -13.91 -4.38
CA GLY A 22 -0.28 -12.55 -4.67
C GLY A 22 0.59 -11.96 -3.56
N ALA A 23 1.77 -11.48 -3.92
CA ALA A 23 2.64 -10.79 -2.98
C ALA A 23 1.84 -9.64 -2.35
N PRO A 24 2.02 -9.35 -1.04
CA PRO A 24 1.46 -8.13 -0.47
C PRO A 24 2.09 -6.95 -1.21
N VAL A 25 1.36 -6.41 -2.18
CA VAL A 25 1.68 -5.11 -2.76
C VAL A 25 1.35 -4.08 -1.68
N ALA A 26 2.20 -3.08 -1.49
CA ALA A 26 1.82 -1.93 -0.68
C ALA A 26 0.56 -1.34 -1.32
N HIS A 27 -0.58 -1.51 -0.67
CA HIS A 27 -1.83 -0.89 -1.11
C HIS A 27 -1.80 0.52 -0.57
N GLY A 28 -1.80 1.50 -1.47
CA GLY A 28 -2.10 2.84 -1.06
C GLY A 28 -3.53 2.91 -0.54
N GLY A 29 -3.74 3.44 0.65
CA GLY A 29 -5.06 3.63 1.23
C GLY A 29 -5.68 4.93 0.70
N LEU A 30 -6.94 4.87 0.25
CA LEU A 30 -7.72 6.08 -0.03
C LEU A 30 -8.07 6.74 1.31
N ASP A 31 -7.56 7.95 1.54
CA ASP A 31 -7.82 8.70 2.78
C ASP A 31 -9.14 9.46 2.71
N ASN A 32 -9.40 10.10 1.58
CA ASN A 32 -10.60 10.90 1.34
C ASN A 32 -10.82 11.15 -0.16
N GLU A 33 -12.06 11.45 -0.50
CA GLU A 33 -12.47 11.82 -1.85
C GLU A 33 -13.62 12.83 -1.83
N LEU A 34 -13.71 13.64 -2.90
CA LEU A 34 -14.82 14.55 -3.13
C LEU A 34 -15.20 14.54 -4.60
N SER A 35 -16.50 14.48 -4.88
CA SER A 35 -17.03 14.61 -6.23
C SER A 35 -17.95 15.83 -6.36
N LEU A 36 -17.87 16.51 -7.50
CA LEU A 36 -18.66 17.70 -7.82
C LEU A 36 -19.07 17.65 -9.30
N VAL A 37 -20.32 17.98 -9.59
CA VAL A 37 -20.75 18.26 -10.96
C VAL A 37 -20.44 19.71 -11.28
N ASP A 38 -19.63 19.95 -12.32
CA ASP A 38 -19.24 21.31 -12.72
C ASP A 38 -20.27 22.00 -13.63
N GLY A 39 -20.00 23.25 -14.02
CA GLY A 39 -20.90 24.03 -14.87
C GLY A 39 -21.04 23.55 -16.32
N GLN A 40 -20.33 22.48 -16.71
CA GLN A 40 -20.44 21.84 -18.02
C GLN A 40 -21.01 20.41 -17.90
N ASP A 41 -21.69 20.11 -16.80
CA ASP A 41 -22.30 18.82 -16.48
C ASP A 41 -21.30 17.65 -16.40
N ARG A 42 -20.02 17.92 -16.07
CA ARG A 42 -19.01 16.87 -15.85
C ARG A 42 -18.94 16.53 -14.36
N THR A 43 -18.91 15.24 -14.02
CA THR A 43 -18.57 14.79 -12.67
C THR A 43 -17.05 14.82 -12.50
N LEU A 44 -16.56 15.76 -11.70
CA LEU A 44 -15.17 15.86 -11.30
C LEU A 44 -14.97 15.16 -9.96
N THR A 45 -13.94 14.33 -9.86
CA THR A 45 -13.58 13.62 -8.62
C THR A 45 -12.14 13.95 -8.26
N VAL A 46 -11.91 14.30 -7.00
CA VAL A 46 -10.58 14.47 -6.40
C VAL A 46 -10.41 13.46 -5.28
N GLN A 47 -9.20 12.92 -5.14
CA GLN A 47 -8.88 11.88 -4.15
C GLN A 47 -7.53 12.18 -3.48
N GLN A 48 -7.40 11.75 -2.23
CA GLN A 48 -6.18 11.79 -1.44
C GLN A 48 -5.83 10.38 -0.98
N TRP A 49 -4.56 10.00 -1.14
CA TRP A 49 -4.07 8.65 -0.84
C TRP A 49 -2.80 8.73 0.04
N ASP A 50 -2.65 7.79 0.97
CA ASP A 50 -1.45 7.56 1.79
C ASP A 50 -0.89 8.80 2.51
N THR A 51 -1.75 9.63 3.05
CA THR A 51 -1.34 10.87 3.70
C THR A 51 -0.73 10.57 5.05
N PHE A 52 0.56 10.83 5.16
CA PHE A 52 1.30 10.74 6.41
C PHE A 52 1.94 12.09 6.74
N LEU A 53 1.58 12.66 7.89
CA LEU A 53 2.23 13.83 8.46
C LEU A 53 3.17 13.37 9.57
N ASN A 54 4.48 13.48 9.34
CA ASN A 54 5.49 12.88 10.20
C ASN A 54 6.13 13.92 11.13
N GLY A 55 5.50 14.20 12.26
CA GLY A 55 6.07 15.11 13.27
C GLY A 55 7.53 14.77 13.63
N VAL A 56 8.43 15.74 13.48
CA VAL A 56 9.86 15.61 13.82
C VAL A 56 10.26 16.56 14.95
N PHE A 57 11.40 16.26 15.60
CA PHE A 57 12.00 17.21 16.52
C PHE A 57 12.43 18.48 15.78
N PRO A 58 12.03 19.68 16.22
CA PRO A 58 12.39 20.92 15.55
C PRO A 58 13.91 21.08 15.42
N LEU A 59 14.38 21.36 14.21
CA LEU A 59 15.81 21.52 13.93
C LEU A 59 16.42 22.67 14.74
N ASP A 60 15.62 23.70 15.00
CA ASP A 60 15.99 24.89 15.78
C ASP A 60 16.06 24.66 17.30
N ARG A 61 15.67 23.46 17.78
CA ARG A 61 15.57 23.09 19.21
C ARG A 61 14.66 24.01 20.02
N ASN A 62 13.81 24.78 19.35
CA ASN A 62 12.86 25.66 20.00
C ASN A 62 11.64 24.83 20.45
N ARG A 63 11.31 24.91 21.74
CA ARG A 63 10.17 24.17 22.32
C ARG A 63 8.81 24.61 21.76
N LEU A 64 8.75 25.76 21.10
CA LEU A 64 7.53 26.31 20.50
C LEU A 64 7.39 26.01 19.01
N THR A 65 8.47 25.63 18.33
CA THR A 65 8.43 25.27 16.91
C THR A 65 7.80 23.89 16.71
N ARG A 66 7.08 23.71 15.60
CA ARG A 66 6.49 22.44 15.17
C ARG A 66 6.93 22.20 13.73
N GLU A 67 7.50 21.02 13.50
CA GLU A 67 7.96 20.55 12.19
C GLU A 67 7.38 19.15 11.98
N TRP A 68 7.13 18.78 10.73
CA TRP A 68 6.56 17.50 10.30
C TRP A 68 7.09 17.08 8.92
#